data_AF-A0A8S3CEP0-F1
#
_entry.id   AF-A0A8S3CEP0-F1
#
_cell.length_a   1.000
_cell.length_b   1.000
_cell.length_c   1.000
_cell.angle_alpha   90.00
_cell.angle_beta   90.00
_cell.angle_gamma   90.00
#
_symmetry.space_group_name_H-M   'P 1'
#
loop_
_entity.id
_entity.type
_entity.pdbx_description
1 polymer ?
#
loop_
_entity_poly.entity_id
_entity_poly.type
_entity_poly.pdbx_seq_one_letter_code
_entity_poly.pdbx_strand_id
1 'polypeptide(L)' 'TNTKVSDAKKLVQTDLITDGQACVYYEPERKVLSRSNDECVVALVDQWFLDYGNANWKQEVKHALDKMNVYHAETRNQFE' A
#
# COMPACT_ATOMS: atom_id res chain seq x y z
N THR A 1 -25.17 18.43 -0.70
CA THR A 1 -25.56 17.19 -0.02
C THR A 1 -25.81 16.02 -0.98
N ASN A 2 -25.14 15.93 -2.14
CA ASN A 2 -25.30 14.78 -3.06
C ASN A 2 -23.95 14.39 -3.69
N THR A 3 -22.98 14.02 -2.85
CA THR A 3 -21.64 13.59 -3.28
C THR A 3 -21.55 12.06 -3.18
N LYS A 4 -20.88 11.41 -4.13
CA LYS A 4 -20.66 9.96 -4.06
C LYS A 4 -19.89 9.60 -2.79
N VAL A 5 -20.26 8.48 -2.17
CA VAL A 5 -19.62 7.99 -0.94
C VAL A 5 -18.10 7.79 -1.14
N SER A 6 -17.67 7.36 -2.33
CA SER A 6 -16.24 7.22 -2.67
C SER A 6 -15.44 8.50 -2.47
N ASP A 7 -16.05 9.63 -2.76
CA ASP A 7 -15.41 10.94 -2.75
C ASP A 7 -15.55 11.57 -1.36
N ALA A 8 -16.74 11.44 -0.77
CA ALA A 8 -17.03 11.96 0.58
C ALA A 8 -16.23 11.25 1.68
N LYS A 9 -15.94 9.94 1.56
CA LYS A 9 -15.28 9.15 2.60
C LYS A 9 -13.92 9.73 3.01
N LYS A 10 -13.10 10.16 2.04
CA LYS A 10 -11.78 10.73 2.32
C LYS A 10 -11.86 12.12 2.94
N LEU A 11 -12.84 12.92 2.52
CA LEU A 11 -13.07 14.26 3.05
C LEU A 11 -13.47 14.19 4.53
N VAL A 12 -14.48 13.38 4.86
CA VAL A 12 -14.94 13.20 6.25
C VAL A 12 -13.83 12.65 7.15
N GLN A 13 -13.03 11.69 6.66
CA GLN A 13 -11.87 11.20 7.41
C GLN A 13 -10.89 12.33 7.74
N THR A 14 -10.60 13.19 6.77
CA THR A 14 -9.67 14.31 6.92
C THR A 14 -10.21 15.34 7.91
N ASP A 15 -11.50 15.68 7.81
CA ASP A 15 -12.17 16.62 8.72
C ASP A 15 -12.09 16.12 10.17
N LEU A 16 -12.48 14.86 10.42
CA LEU A 16 -12.47 14.27 11.76
C LEU A 16 -11.06 14.20 12.37
N ILE A 17 -10.02 13.92 11.57
CA ILE A 17 -8.63 13.91 12.04
C ILE A 17 -8.17 15.33 12.35
N THR A 18 -8.50 16.30 11.50
CA THR A 18 -8.11 17.71 11.67
C THR A 18 -8.77 18.33 12.89
N ASP A 19 -10.02 17.96 13.18
CA ASP A 19 -10.78 18.38 14.35
C ASP A 19 -10.39 17.63 15.64
N GLY A 20 -9.43 16.69 15.57
CA GLY A 20 -8.97 15.89 16.71
C GLY A 20 -9.99 14.87 17.22
N GLN A 21 -11.03 14.57 16.42
CA GLN A 21 -12.11 13.64 16.75
C GLN A 21 -11.81 12.21 16.31
N ALA A 22 -10.79 12.02 15.47
CA ALA A 22 -10.34 10.71 15.01
C ALA A 22 -8.80 10.66 14.88
N CYS A 23 -8.26 9.44 14.82
CA CYS A 23 -6.87 9.18 14.51
C CYS A 23 -6.75 8.04 13.49
N VAL A 24 -5.59 7.94 12.84
CA VAL A 24 -5.29 6.80 11.98
C VAL A 24 -4.73 5.67 12.84
N TYR A 25 -5.38 4.52 12.77
CA TYR A 25 -4.93 3.28 13.42
C TYR A 25 -4.47 2.30 12.34
N TYR A 26 -3.34 1.64 12.58
CA TYR A 26 -2.74 0.68 11.67
C TYR A 26 -2.66 -0.68 12.34
N GLU A 27 -3.11 -1.72 11.65
CA GLU A 27 -3.00 -3.11 12.08
C GLU A 27 -2.66 -4.01 10.89
N PRO A 28 -2.01 -5.16 11.11
CA PRO A 28 -1.85 -6.17 10.06
C PRO A 28 -3.22 -6.65 9.57
N GLU A 29 -3.41 -6.79 8.25
CA GLU A 29 -4.68 -7.29 7.67
C GLU A 29 -5.06 -8.68 8.22
N ARG A 30 -4.05 -9.49 8.55
CA ARG A 30 -4.18 -10.83 9.14
C ARG A 30 -3.07 -11.03 10.16
N LYS A 31 -3.24 -12.02 11.04
CA LYS A 31 -2.20 -12.42 11.98
C LYS A 31 -0.89 -12.76 11.24
N VAL A 32 0.18 -12.06 11.57
CA VAL A 32 1.53 -12.31 11.06
C VAL A 32 2.40 -12.79 12.21
N LEU A 33 3.05 -13.94 12.05
CA LEU A 33 3.99 -14.47 13.03
C LEU A 33 5.42 -14.29 12.52
N SER A 34 6.29 -13.79 13.40
CA SER A 34 7.72 -13.67 13.13
C SER A 34 8.41 -15.04 13.17
N ARG A 35 9.68 -15.10 12.76
CA ARG A 35 10.49 -16.32 12.90
C ARG A 35 10.80 -16.68 14.36
N SER A 36 10.78 -15.69 15.27
CA SER A 36 10.88 -15.90 16.72
C SER A 36 9.55 -16.31 17.36
N ASN A 37 8.50 -16.51 16.55
CA ASN A 37 7.15 -16.88 16.98
C ASN A 37 6.40 -15.76 17.73
N ASP A 38 6.80 -14.51 17.52
CA ASP A 38 6.12 -13.33 18.04
C ASP A 38 5.03 -12.87 17.07
N GLU A 39 3.93 -12.33 17.59
CA GLU A 39 2.89 -11.71 16.77
C GLU A 39 3.31 -10.31 16.33
N CYS A 40 3.40 -10.10 15.02
CA CYS A 40 3.87 -8.84 14.44
C CYS A 40 2.80 -7.74 14.52
N VAL A 41 3.27 -6.50 14.61
CA VAL A 41 2.46 -5.27 14.60
C VAL A 41 2.93 -4.32 13.51
N VAL A 42 2.09 -3.35 13.13
CA VAL A 42 2.52 -2.24 12.27
C VAL A 42 3.18 -1.18 13.15
N ALA A 43 4.42 -0.82 12.84
CA ALA A 43 5.16 0.20 13.57
C ALA A 43 5.55 1.36 12.64
N LEU A 44 5.32 2.58 13.11
CA LEU A 44 5.85 3.79 12.46
C LEU A 44 7.25 4.05 13.02
N VAL A 45 8.27 3.73 12.23
CA VAL A 45 9.67 3.82 12.64
C VAL A 45 10.51 4.49 11.56
N ASP A 46 11.58 5.15 11.98
CA ASP A 46 12.60 5.63 11.06
C ASP A 46 13.35 4.43 10.47
N GLN A 47 13.26 4.27 9.16
CA GLN A 47 13.93 3.19 8.44
C GLN A 47 14.41 3.65 7.07
N TRP A 48 15.53 3.09 6.62
CA TRP A 48 15.93 3.18 5.22
C TRP A 48 15.02 2.28 4.39
N PHE A 49 14.50 2.80 3.27
CA PHE A 49 13.66 2.04 2.35
C PHE A 49 14.05 2.32 0.90
N LEU A 50 13.69 1.41 0.01
CA LEU A 50 13.82 1.59 -1.43
C LEU A 50 12.52 2.20 -1.97
N ASP A 51 12.62 3.33 -2.68
CA ASP A 51 11.46 4.03 -3.25
C ASP A 51 10.95 3.35 -4.54
N TYR A 52 10.34 2.17 -4.38
CA TYR A 52 9.65 1.49 -5.48
C TYR A 52 8.38 2.23 -5.96
N GLY A 53 7.99 3.32 -5.27
CA GLY A 53 6.90 4.20 -5.67
C GLY A 53 7.31 5.24 -6.73
N ASN A 54 8.61 5.45 -6.93
CA ASN A 54 9.14 6.40 -7.90
C ASN A 54 8.60 6.11 -9.32
N ALA A 55 7.94 7.11 -9.91
CA ALA A 55 7.25 6.94 -11.19
C ALA A 55 8.19 6.60 -12.35
N ASN A 56 9.36 7.24 -12.42
CA ASN A 56 10.33 7.00 -13.49
C ASN A 56 10.91 5.60 -13.39
N TRP A 57 11.33 5.20 -12.18
CA TRP A 57 11.87 3.86 -11.96
C TRP A 57 10.80 2.79 -12.23
N LYS A 58 9.57 2.99 -11.77
CA LYS A 58 8.46 2.06 -12.04
C LYS A 58 8.18 1.92 -13.54
N GLN A 59 8.30 3.00 -14.32
CA GLN A 59 8.16 2.95 -15.78
C GLN A 59 9.28 2.14 -16.44
N GLU A 60 10.54 2.32 -16.02
CA GLU A 60 11.68 1.55 -16.52
C GLU A 60 11.52 0.05 -16.24
N VAL A 61 11.10 -0.31 -15.03
CA VAL A 61 10.86 -1.71 -14.64
C VAL A 61 9.71 -2.32 -15.45
N LYS A 62 8.62 -1.58 -15.68
CA LYS A 62 7.52 -2.04 -16.55
C LYS A 62 8.01 -2.30 -17.98
N HIS A 63 8.82 -1.41 -18.54
CA HIS A 63 9.40 -1.61 -19.86
C HIS A 63 10.33 -2.84 -19.92
N ALA A 64 11.06 -3.13 -18.85
CA ALA A 64 11.85 -4.35 -18.73
C ALA A 64 10.96 -5.61 -18.65
N LEU A 65 9.87 -5.55 -17.87
CA LEU A 65 8.88 -6.64 -17.73
C LEU A 65 8.20 -6.97 -19.07
N ASP A 66 7.91 -5.98 -19.91
CA ASP A 66 7.33 -6.18 -21.25
C ASP A 66 8.22 -7.08 -22.14
N LYS A 67 9.54 -6.96 -21.99
CA LYS A 67 10.53 -7.74 -22.75
C LYS A 67 10.86 -9.08 -22.12
N MET A 68 10.42 -9.31 -20.89
CA MET A 68 10.74 -10.54 -20.15
C MET A 68 9.90 -11.70 -20.67
N ASN A 69 10.50 -12.89 -20.80
CA ASN A 69 9.72 -14.09 -21.02
C ASN A 69 9.16 -14.57 -19.67
N VAL A 70 7.86 -14.36 -19.47
CA VAL A 70 7.12 -14.83 -18.30
C VAL A 70 6.24 -15.98 -18.78
N TYR A 71 6.72 -17.21 -18.58
CA TYR A 71 6.25 -18.44 -19.23
C TYR A 71 4.73 -18.72 -19.18
N HIS A 72 3.98 -18.01 -18.32
CA HIS A 72 2.53 -18.10 -18.22
C HIS A 72 1.91 -16.70 -18.11
N ALA A 73 0.76 -16.49 -18.78
CA ALA A 73 0.03 -15.22 -18.73
C ALA A 73 -0.42 -14.86 -17.31
N GLU A 74 -0.79 -15.86 -16.50
CA GLU A 74 -1.14 -15.66 -15.09
C GLU A 74 0.04 -15.07 -14.30
N THR A 75 1.24 -15.60 -14.49
CA THR A 75 2.45 -15.07 -13.82
C THR A 75 2.77 -13.65 -14.29
N ARG A 76 2.50 -13.30 -15.56
CA ARG A 76 2.62 -11.92 -16.03
C ARG A 76 1.62 -11.00 -15.31
N ASN A 77 0.35 -11.39 -15.22
CA ASN A 77 -0.68 -10.62 -14.52
C ASN A 77 -0.36 -10.41 -13.03
N GLN A 78 0.42 -11.30 -12.41
CA GLN A 78 0.87 -11.14 -11.02
C GLN A 78 2.00 -10.12 -10.86
N PHE A 79 2.77 -9.83 -11.91
CA PHE A 79 3.81 -8.80 -11.90
C PHE A 79 3.28 -7.38 -12.19
N GLU A 80 2.15 -7.27 -12.89
CA GLU A 80 1.54 -5.99 -13.32
C GLU A 80 0.69 -5.30 -12.24
#